data_AF-A0A543F0Y0-F1
#
_entry.id   AF-A0A543F0Y0-F1
#
_cell.length_a   1.000
_cell.length_b   1.000
_cell.length_c   1.000
_cell.angle_alpha   90.00
_cell.angle_beta   90.00
_cell.angle_gamma   90.00
#
_symmetry.space_group_name_H-M   'P 1'
#
loop_
_entity.id
_entity.type
_entity.pdbx_description
1 polymer ?
#
loop_
_entity_poly.entity_id
_entity_poly.type
_entity_poly.pdbx_seq_one_letter_code
_entity_poly.pdbx_strand_id
1 'polypeptide(L)'
;MLIGRIRPVETRTFEVQGESLAALRAAVDAQLPAGWVVTDVPAAMPKGSQLLTSTAKIARRDGVEQIEADDQAALEAKVPEGWQLLSVHKV
;
A
#
# COMPACT_ATOMS: atom_id res chain seq x y z
N MET A 1 4.78 -5.75 -29.50
CA MET A 1 5.26 -4.92 -28.39
C MET A 1 4.21 -4.93 -27.28
N LEU A 2 4.67 -5.03 -26.04
CA LEU A 2 3.85 -5.05 -24.82
C LEU A 2 4.18 -3.84 -23.96
N ILE A 3 3.15 -3.24 -23.37
CA ILE A 3 3.27 -2.19 -22.36
C ILE A 3 2.79 -2.76 -21.02
N GLY A 4 3.70 -2.76 -20.06
CA GLY A 4 3.48 -3.15 -18.67
C GLY A 4 3.35 -1.92 -17.79
N ARG A 5 2.35 -1.89 -16.92
CA ARG A 5 2.27 -0.90 -15.84
C ARG A 5 2.83 -1.50 -14.57
N ILE A 6 3.86 -0.89 -14.00
CA ILE A 6 4.48 -1.35 -12.75
C ILE A 6 4.29 -0.31 -11.65
N ARG A 7 4.36 -0.75 -10.38
CA ARG A 7 4.41 0.15 -9.23
C ARG A 7 5.26 -0.45 -8.11
N PRO A 8 5.82 0.37 -7.20
CA PRO A 8 6.45 -0.13 -5.98
C PRO A 8 5.43 -0.84 -5.06
N VAL A 9 5.88 -1.90 -4.37
CA VAL A 9 5.08 -2.66 -3.38
C VAL A 9 5.51 -2.40 -1.93
N GLU A 10 5.92 -1.18 -1.64
CA GLU A 10 6.32 -0.79 -0.29
C GLU A 10 5.11 -0.82 0.65
N THR A 11 5.25 -1.50 1.80
CA THR A 11 4.25 -1.49 2.88
C THR A 11 4.89 -1.05 4.18
N ARG A 12 4.15 -0.28 4.98
CA ARG A 12 4.58 0.19 6.30
C ARG A 12 3.47 -0.06 7.30
N THR A 13 3.87 -0.29 8.54
CA THR A 13 2.95 -0.45 9.67
C THR A 13 3.30 0.54 10.75
N PHE A 14 2.30 1.12 11.39
CA PHE A 14 2.48 1.99 12.55
C PHE A 14 1.35 1.76 13.55
N GLU A 15 1.66 1.98 14.82
CA GLU A 15 0.70 1.84 15.90
C GLU A 15 -0.05 3.16 16.13
N VAL A 16 -1.37 3.05 16.24
CA VAL A 16 -2.25 4.16 16.60
C VAL A 16 -3.14 3.77 17.76
N GLN A 17 -3.48 4.77 18.57
CA GLN A 17 -4.45 4.64 19.64
C GLN A 17 -5.54 5.69 19.48
N GLY A 18 -6.76 5.34 19.84
CA GLY A 18 -7.90 6.26 19.79
C GLY A 18 -9.00 5.83 20.74
N GLU A 19 -9.75 6.81 21.25
CA GLU A 19 -10.89 6.59 22.15
C GLU A 19 -12.12 6.03 21.41
N SER A 20 -12.14 6.11 20.08
CA SER A 20 -13.19 5.60 19.21
C SER A 20 -12.64 5.19 17.85
N LEU A 21 -13.41 4.42 17.08
CA LEU A 21 -13.03 4.07 15.70
C LEU A 21 -12.83 5.32 14.83
N ALA A 22 -13.59 6.39 15.07
CA ALA A 22 -13.46 7.66 14.36
C ALA A 22 -12.14 8.36 14.72
N ALA A 23 -11.80 8.43 16.02
CA ALA A 23 -10.54 9.00 16.48
C ALA A 23 -9.33 8.18 15.98
N LEU A 24 -9.47 6.85 15.99
CA LEU A 24 -8.46 5.94 15.47
C LEU A 24 -8.25 6.13 13.96
N ARG A 25 -9.34 6.26 13.19
CA ARG A 25 -9.26 6.54 11.76
C ARG A 25 -8.60 7.89 11.47
N ALA A 26 -8.97 8.94 12.21
CA ALA A 26 -8.33 10.25 12.09
C ALA A 26 -6.82 10.20 12.41
N ALA A 27 -6.42 9.41 13.41
CA ALA A 27 -5.01 9.20 13.74
C ALA A 27 -4.23 8.47 12.62
N VAL A 28 -4.87 7.50 11.95
CA VAL A 28 -4.29 6.83 10.77
C VAL A 28 -4.17 7.81 9.61
N ASP A 29 -5.23 8.56 9.30
CA ASP A 29 -5.26 9.48 8.17
C ASP A 29 -4.25 10.63 8.37
N ALA A 30 -4.04 11.10 9.62
CA ALA A 30 -3.04 12.12 9.94
C ALA A 30 -1.59 11.65 9.71
N GLN A 31 -1.33 10.35 9.81
CA GLN A 31 -0.01 9.75 9.57
C GLN A 31 0.13 9.19 8.15
N LEU A 32 -0.92 9.25 7.33
CA LEU A 32 -0.92 8.72 5.97
C LEU A 32 -0.15 9.66 5.03
N PRO A 33 1.01 9.26 4.50
CA PRO A 33 1.73 10.10 3.54
C PRO A 33 0.97 10.19 2.22
N ALA A 34 1.17 11.29 1.49
CA ALA A 34 0.62 11.43 0.13
C ALA A 34 1.10 10.26 -0.76
N GLY A 35 0.20 9.67 -1.55
CA GLY A 35 0.52 8.53 -2.42
C GLY A 35 0.46 7.16 -1.74
N TRP A 36 0.21 7.12 -0.43
CA TRP A 36 -0.02 5.89 0.32
C TRP A 36 -1.51 5.69 0.55
N VAL A 37 -1.91 4.43 0.68
CA VAL A 37 -3.27 4.05 1.03
C VAL A 37 -3.27 3.14 2.23
N VAL A 38 -4.29 3.28 3.06
CA VAL A 38 -4.55 2.36 4.15
C VAL A 38 -5.07 1.05 3.58
N THR A 39 -4.40 -0.05 3.90
CA THR A 39 -4.77 -1.39 3.46
C THR A 39 -5.46 -2.19 4.54
N ASP A 40 -5.06 -2.00 5.81
CA ASP A 40 -5.63 -2.71 6.93
C ASP A 40 -5.54 -1.86 8.21
N VAL A 41 -6.55 -1.93 9.05
CA VAL A 41 -6.62 -1.21 10.34
C VAL A 41 -7.35 -2.11 11.35
N PRO A 42 -6.70 -3.16 11.86
CA PRO A 42 -7.30 -4.04 12.85
C PRO A 42 -7.44 -3.30 14.18
N ALA A 43 -8.66 -2.93 14.55
CA ALA A 43 -8.93 -2.29 15.84
C ALA A 43 -9.04 -3.36 16.93
N ALA A 44 -8.14 -3.32 17.91
CA ALA A 44 -8.19 -4.16 19.10
C ALA A 44 -8.49 -3.31 20.32
N MET A 45 -9.36 -3.81 21.22
CA MET A 45 -9.56 -3.23 22.55
C MET A 45 -8.86 -4.15 23.56
N PRO A 46 -7.68 -3.76 24.08
CA PRO A 46 -7.02 -4.53 25.14
C PRO A 46 -7.94 -4.65 26.36
N LYS A 47 -7.95 -5.82 27.01
CA LYS A 47 -8.76 -6.03 28.23
C LYS A 47 -8.41 -4.98 29.29
N GLY A 48 -9.41 -4.24 29.74
CA GLY A 48 -9.26 -3.18 30.75
C GLY A 48 -8.83 -1.81 30.19
N SER A 49 -8.65 -1.68 28.87
CA SER A 49 -8.38 -0.40 28.21
C SER A 49 -9.69 0.25 27.74
N GLN A 50 -9.81 1.56 27.96
CA GLN A 50 -10.84 2.39 27.32
C GLN A 50 -10.42 2.87 25.92
N LEU A 51 -9.16 2.65 25.55
CA LEU A 51 -8.59 3.03 24.26
C LEU A 51 -8.54 1.83 23.31
N LEU A 52 -8.94 2.07 22.06
CA LEU A 52 -8.69 1.18 20.93
C LEU A 52 -7.24 1.36 20.50
N THR A 53 -6.54 0.24 20.32
CA THR A 53 -5.21 0.19 19.74
C THR A 53 -5.29 -0.51 18.39
N SER A 54 -4.58 0.00 17.39
CA SER A 54 -4.51 -0.65 16.08
C SER A 54 -3.12 -0.53 15.51
N THR A 55 -2.63 -1.64 14.94
CA THR A 55 -1.46 -1.64 14.07
C THR A 55 -1.94 -1.39 12.64
N ALA A 56 -2.01 -0.13 12.24
CA ALA A 56 -2.45 0.23 10.90
C ALA A 56 -1.39 -0.16 9.87
N LYS A 57 -1.82 -0.80 8.78
CA LYS A 57 -0.97 -1.17 7.64
C LYS A 57 -1.31 -0.29 6.44
N ILE A 58 -0.31 0.43 5.96
CA ILE A 58 -0.39 1.26 4.75
C ILE A 58 0.47 0.66 3.65
N ALA A 59 0.05 0.84 2.39
CA ALA A 59 0.80 0.45 1.22
C ALA A 59 0.97 1.64 0.29
N ARG A 60 2.16 1.74 -0.31
CA ARG A 60 2.45 2.72 -1.34
C ARG A 60 1.69 2.34 -2.60
N ARG A 61 0.95 3.30 -3.17
CA ARG A 61 0.21 3.12 -4.44
C ARG A 61 0.54 4.18 -5.48
N ASP A 62 1.39 5.13 -5.13
CA ASP A 62 1.99 6.07 -6.09
C ASP A 62 3.08 5.42 -6.94
N GLY A 63 3.71 6.23 -7.81
CA GLY A 63 4.88 5.81 -8.58
C GLY A 63 4.56 4.77 -9.65
N VAL A 64 3.39 4.86 -10.29
CA VAL A 64 3.04 3.97 -11.40
C VAL A 64 3.88 4.37 -12.61
N GLU A 65 4.71 3.45 -13.07
CA GLU A 65 5.54 3.61 -14.27
C GLU A 65 5.11 2.65 -15.37
N GLN A 66 5.47 2.99 -16.61
CA GLN A 66 5.27 2.14 -17.77
C GLN A 66 6.61 1.59 -18.24
N ILE A 67 6.63 0.29 -18.51
CA ILE A 67 7.76 -0.40 -19.11
C ILE A 67 7.31 -1.03 -20.42
N GLU A 68 8.20 -1.02 -21.41
CA GLU A 68 7.94 -1.56 -22.73
C GLU A 68 8.86 -2.74 -22.99
N ALA A 69 8.34 -3.81 -23.60
CA ALA A 69 9.14 -4.97 -24.00
C ALA A 69 8.50 -5.69 -25.20
N ASP A 70 9.29 -6.51 -25.88
CA ASP A 70 8.82 -7.24 -27.06
C ASP A 70 7.93 -8.44 -26.69
N ASP A 71 8.21 -9.06 -25.54
CA ASP A 71 7.50 -10.22 -25.01
C ASP A 71 7.29 -10.14 -23.49
N GLN A 72 6.51 -11.07 -22.95
CA GLN A 72 6.14 -11.12 -21.54
C GLN A 72 7.35 -11.39 -20.63
N ALA A 73 8.30 -12.22 -21.07
CA ALA A 73 9.47 -12.59 -20.26
C ALA A 73 10.44 -11.41 -20.11
N ALA A 74 10.66 -10.65 -21.18
CA ALA A 74 11.43 -9.42 -21.18
C ALA A 74 10.75 -8.33 -20.34
N LEU A 75 9.41 -8.30 -20.34
CA LEU A 75 8.66 -7.38 -19.49
C LEU A 75 8.83 -7.70 -18.00
N GLU A 76 8.72 -8.97 -17.63
CA GLU A 76 8.93 -9.45 -16.26
C GLU A 76 10.37 -9.21 -15.78
N ALA A 77 11.36 -9.42 -16.64
CA ALA A 77 12.76 -9.14 -16.34
C ALA A 77 13.06 -7.64 -16.13
N LYS A 78 12.23 -6.75 -16.68
CA LYS A 78 12.34 -5.30 -16.47
C LYS A 78 11.66 -4.82 -15.18
N VAL A 79 10.88 -5.64 -14.50
CA VAL A 79 10.25 -5.27 -13.23
C VAL A 79 11.33 -5.25 -12.14
N PRO A 80 11.62 -4.09 -11.50
CA PRO A 80 12.61 -4.03 -10.44
C PRO A 80 12.18 -4.83 -9.21
N GLU A 81 13.15 -5.26 -8.40
CA GLU A 81 12.86 -5.87 -7.10
C GLU A 81 12.04 -4.90 -6.21
N GLY A 82 11.02 -5.41 -5.53
CA GLY A 82 10.12 -4.59 -4.73
C GLY A 82 9.09 -3.79 -5.57
N TRP A 83 8.91 -4.13 -6.84
CA TRP A 83 7.84 -3.64 -7.69
C TRP A 83 6.90 -4.78 -8.11
N GLN A 84 5.64 -4.44 -8.38
CA GLN A 84 4.67 -5.36 -8.97
C GLN A 84 4.23 -4.87 -10.34
N LEU A 85 4.04 -5.83 -11.24
CA LEU A 85 3.34 -5.64 -12.50
C LEU A 85 1.82 -5.61 -12.25
N LEU A 86 1.16 -4.55 -12.68
CA LEU A 86 -0.27 -4.29 -12.50
C LEU A 86 -1.10 -4.78 -13.66
N SER A 87 -0.66 -4.46 -14.87
CA SER A 87 -1.36 -4.85 -16.10
C SER A 87 -0.38 -4.88 -17.26
N VAL A 88 -0.69 -5.73 -18.24
CA VAL A 88 0.02 -5.81 -19.51
C VAL A 88 -1.01 -5.65 -20.62
N HIS A 89 -0.70 -4.82 -21.59
CA HIS A 89 -1.51 -4.68 -22.79
C HIS A 89 -0.64 -4.64 -24.04
N LYS A 90 -1.21 -5.09 -25.15
CA LYS A 90 -0.59 -5.01 -26.47
C LYS A 90 -0.89 -3.65 -27.08
N VAL A 91 0.09 -3.13 -27.82
CA VAL A 91 -0.05 -1.97 -28.71
C VAL A 91 -0.23 -2.46 -30.13
#